data_AF-A0A559S172-F1
#
_entry.id   AF-A0A559S172-F1
#
_cell.length_a   1.000
_cell.length_b   1.000
_cell.length_c   1.000
_cell.angle_alpha   90.00
_cell.angle_beta   90.00
_cell.angle_gamma   90.00
#
_symmetry.space_group_name_H-M   'P 1'
#
loop_
_entity.id
_entity.type
_entity.pdbx_description
1 polymer ?
#
loop_
_entity_poly.entity_id
_entity_poly.type
_entity_poly.pdbx_seq_one_letter_code
_entity_poly.pdbx_strand_id
1 'polypeptide(L)'
;MNAVFILSIIISCSKNDENTGGGNCSEECVYTITANETAGTAASSLDGVHNLTMHHADAASPYPDGTKAKFTIANNVLTVEIDGKCITIKNPILTVAGSTEVKFKDSCRDKISYDVSENKGSLNEVNISDLNGKWLGQFNDR
;
A
#
# COMPACT_ATOMS: atom_id res chain seq x y z
N MET A 1 23.53 -54.11 15.20
CA MET A 1 22.48 -53.26 14.63
C MET A 1 22.66 -51.85 15.17
N ASN A 2 22.78 -50.90 14.23
CA ASN A 2 22.54 -49.46 14.28
C ASN A 2 23.35 -48.60 15.25
N ALA A 3 24.35 -47.92 14.68
CA ALA A 3 24.80 -46.62 15.13
C ALA A 3 23.74 -45.56 14.77
N VAL A 4 23.48 -44.59 15.66
CA VAL A 4 23.03 -43.25 15.26
C VAL A 4 23.71 -42.22 16.15
N PHE A 5 24.51 -41.40 15.49
CA PHE A 5 25.17 -40.19 15.96
C PHE A 5 24.18 -39.04 15.75
N ILE A 6 23.84 -38.23 16.77
CA ILE A 6 23.22 -36.92 16.55
C ILE A 6 23.99 -35.89 17.36
N LEU A 7 24.68 -35.04 16.60
CA LEU A 7 25.48 -33.90 17.01
C LEU A 7 24.70 -32.62 16.66
N SER A 8 24.55 -31.73 17.65
CA SER A 8 24.27 -30.28 17.55
C SER A 8 22.91 -29.89 16.90
N ILE A 9 22.26 -28.75 17.19
CA ILE A 9 22.75 -27.37 17.17
C ILE A 9 21.89 -26.51 18.11
N ILE A 10 22.55 -25.77 19.00
CA ILE A 10 22.01 -24.60 19.68
C ILE A 10 21.83 -23.46 18.66
N ILE A 11 20.58 -23.10 18.33
CA ILE A 11 20.30 -21.85 17.64
C ILE A 11 19.93 -20.80 18.69
N SER A 12 20.87 -19.88 18.89
CA SER A 12 20.70 -18.62 19.59
C SER A 12 20.36 -17.51 18.59
N CYS A 13 19.58 -16.53 19.06
CA CYS A 13 19.40 -15.17 18.51
C CYS A 13 18.54 -15.04 17.23
N SER A 14 17.74 -13.99 17.02
CA SER A 14 17.80 -12.61 17.52
C SER A 14 16.39 -12.01 17.65
N LYS A 15 16.21 -11.07 18.59
CA LYS A 15 15.20 -10.02 18.45
C LYS A 15 15.55 -9.21 17.22
N ASN A 16 14.70 -9.21 16.20
CA ASN A 16 14.78 -8.26 15.10
C ASN A 16 13.75 -7.16 15.36
N ASP A 17 14.22 -6.08 15.99
CA ASP A 17 13.66 -4.76 15.74
C ASP A 17 14.08 -4.37 14.32
N GLU A 18 13.22 -4.63 13.34
CA GLU A 18 13.41 -4.14 11.97
C GLU A 18 12.48 -2.96 11.69
N ASN A 19 13.05 -1.79 11.96
CA ASN A 19 13.09 -0.62 11.09
C ASN A 19 11.75 -0.04 10.59
N THR A 20 11.34 1.07 11.19
CA THR A 20 10.48 2.09 10.60
C THR A 20 11.16 2.71 9.38
N GLY A 21 11.10 2.02 8.25
CA GLY A 21 11.51 2.51 6.94
C GLY A 21 10.60 1.92 5.90
N GLY A 22 9.84 2.75 5.18
CA GLY A 22 8.92 2.31 4.13
C GLY A 22 9.62 1.34 3.18
N GLY A 23 9.03 0.17 2.96
CA GLY A 23 9.60 -0.83 2.05
C GLY A 23 9.77 -0.21 0.67
N ASN A 24 10.99 -0.16 0.15
CA ASN A 24 11.25 0.36 -1.19
C ASN A 24 11.20 -0.80 -2.19
N CYS A 25 10.23 -0.76 -3.09
CA CYS A 25 10.18 -1.66 -4.24
C CYS A 25 11.26 -1.25 -5.25
N SER A 26 11.72 -2.18 -6.09
CA SER A 26 12.60 -1.83 -7.22
C SER A 26 11.90 -0.94 -8.25
N GLU A 27 10.57 -1.03 -8.32
CA GLU A 27 9.73 -0.22 -9.19
C GLU A 27 9.19 0.99 -8.43
N GLU A 28 9.54 2.18 -8.91
CA GLU A 28 9.07 3.45 -8.37
C GLU A 28 8.23 4.20 -9.40
N CYS A 29 7.13 4.80 -8.94
CA CYS A 29 6.31 5.72 -9.71
C CYS A 29 6.26 7.09 -9.02
N VAL A 30 6.91 8.07 -9.62
CA VAL A 30 6.88 9.46 -9.14
C VAL A 30 5.89 10.23 -10.00
N TYR A 31 4.71 10.52 -9.46
CA TYR A 31 3.69 11.24 -10.22
C TYR A 31 4.07 12.70 -10.41
N THR A 32 3.88 13.21 -11.63
CA THR A 32 3.99 14.64 -11.95
C THR A 32 2.63 15.30 -11.73
N ILE A 33 2.51 16.04 -10.64
CA ILE A 33 1.28 16.79 -10.29
C ILE A 33 1.03 17.87 -11.35
N THR A 34 -0.19 17.92 -11.88
CA THR A 34 -0.59 18.88 -12.90
C THR A 34 -1.10 20.20 -12.28
N ALA A 35 -1.23 21.24 -13.11
CA ALA A 35 -1.61 22.58 -12.64
C ALA A 35 -3.00 22.66 -11.98
N ASN A 36 -3.88 21.69 -12.24
CA ASN A 36 -5.24 21.66 -11.70
C ASN A 36 -5.37 20.75 -10.46
N GLU A 37 -4.24 20.27 -9.92
CA GLU A 37 -4.19 19.35 -8.80
C GLU A 37 -3.50 20.01 -7.61
N THR A 38 -3.94 19.64 -6.41
CA THR A 38 -3.32 20.08 -5.16
C THR A 38 -2.48 18.95 -4.60
N ALA A 39 -1.21 19.21 -4.29
CA ALA A 39 -0.34 18.25 -3.62
C ALA A 39 -0.96 17.81 -2.28
N GLY A 40 -0.94 16.50 -2.04
CA GLY A 40 -1.46 15.88 -0.84
C GLY A 40 -0.35 15.54 0.15
N THR A 41 -0.74 15.36 1.41
CA THR A 41 0.12 14.78 2.44
C THR A 41 -0.69 13.76 3.23
N ALA A 42 -0.30 12.50 3.16
CA ALA A 42 -0.88 11.45 3.99
C ALA A 42 -0.66 11.81 5.46
N ALA A 43 -1.70 11.67 6.29
CA ALA A 43 -1.57 11.91 7.71
C ALA A 43 -0.56 10.94 8.32
N SER A 44 0.32 11.43 9.19
CA SER A 44 1.34 10.58 9.84
C SER A 44 0.75 9.54 10.79
N SER A 45 -0.51 9.71 11.21
CA SER A 45 -1.30 8.69 11.91
C SER A 45 -1.50 7.42 11.07
N LEU A 46 -1.33 7.52 9.75
CA LEU A 46 -1.43 6.40 8.82
C LEU A 46 -0.08 5.73 8.54
N ASP A 47 1.04 6.26 9.04
CA ASP A 47 2.35 5.65 8.82
C ASP A 47 2.38 4.23 9.42
N GLY A 48 2.83 3.26 8.63
CA GLY A 48 2.88 1.85 9.03
C GLY A 48 2.54 0.89 7.90
N VAL A 49 2.45 -0.40 8.27
CA VAL A 49 2.09 -1.50 7.37
C VAL A 49 0.64 -1.90 7.61
N HIS A 50 -0.15 -1.87 6.55
CA HIS A 50 -1.58 -2.18 6.54
C HIS A 50 -1.83 -3.36 5.61
N ASN A 51 -2.19 -4.50 6.19
CA ASN A 51 -2.56 -5.69 5.44
C ASN A 51 -4.07 -5.67 5.22
N LEU A 52 -4.49 -5.44 3.98
CA LEU A 52 -5.89 -5.28 3.61
C LEU A 52 -6.32 -6.38 2.62
N THR A 53 -7.63 -6.56 2.48
CA THR A 53 -8.25 -7.47 1.52
C THR A 53 -9.21 -6.70 0.63
N MET A 54 -9.31 -7.06 -0.65
CA MET A 54 -10.33 -6.54 -1.55
C MET A 54 -11.70 -7.08 -1.15
N HIS A 55 -12.64 -6.22 -0.77
CA HIS A 55 -13.99 -6.63 -0.34
C HIS A 55 -15.09 -6.25 -1.33
N HIS A 56 -14.84 -5.24 -2.17
CA HIS A 56 -15.81 -4.73 -3.11
C HIS A 56 -15.12 -4.44 -4.44
N ALA A 57 -14.88 -5.45 -5.26
CA ALA A 57 -14.35 -5.28 -6.61
C ALA A 57 -15.46 -4.87 -7.60
N ASP A 58 -15.23 -3.82 -8.38
CA ASP A 58 -16.01 -3.60 -9.61
C ASP A 58 -15.74 -4.72 -10.61
N ALA A 59 -16.67 -4.95 -11.54
CA ALA A 59 -16.46 -5.93 -12.61
C ALA A 59 -15.22 -5.62 -13.48
N ALA A 60 -14.80 -4.36 -13.57
CA ALA A 60 -13.59 -3.95 -14.27
C ALA A 60 -12.33 -3.90 -13.36
N SER A 61 -12.44 -4.29 -12.09
CA SER A 61 -11.31 -4.31 -11.18
C SER A 61 -10.19 -5.23 -11.70
N PRO A 62 -8.92 -4.82 -11.63
CA PRO A 62 -7.80 -5.72 -11.87
C PRO A 62 -7.62 -6.75 -10.74
N TYR A 63 -8.25 -6.53 -9.59
CA TYR A 63 -8.15 -7.38 -8.41
C TYR A 63 -9.54 -7.89 -8.00
N PRO A 64 -9.79 -9.22 -8.02
CA PRO A 64 -11.05 -9.78 -7.56
C PRO A 64 -11.20 -9.68 -6.04
N ASP A 65 -12.44 -9.84 -5.54
CA ASP A 65 -12.70 -9.98 -4.10
C ASP A 65 -11.84 -11.09 -3.48
N GLY A 66 -11.35 -10.84 -2.27
CA GLY A 66 -10.44 -11.72 -1.55
C GLY A 66 -8.95 -11.53 -1.88
N THR A 67 -8.61 -10.68 -2.86
CA THR A 67 -7.20 -10.32 -3.14
C THR A 67 -6.58 -9.66 -1.92
N LYS A 68 -5.42 -10.17 -1.48
CA LYS A 68 -4.69 -9.62 -0.34
C LYS A 68 -3.64 -8.61 -0.81
N ALA A 69 -3.53 -7.53 -0.07
CA ALA A 69 -2.60 -6.45 -0.36
C ALA A 69 -1.90 -5.99 0.92
N LYS A 70 -0.62 -5.65 0.80
CA LYS A 70 0.14 -4.96 1.85
C LYS A 70 0.42 -3.55 1.39
N PHE A 71 -0.18 -2.58 2.09
CA PHE A 71 0.05 -1.16 1.89
C PHE A 71 0.99 -0.66 2.97
N THR A 72 2.11 -0.05 2.61
CA THR A 72 3.01 0.61 3.56
C THR A 72 3.00 2.09 3.29
N ILE A 73 2.59 2.88 4.28
CA ILE A 73 2.63 4.34 4.22
C ILE A 73 3.80 4.79 5.10
N ALA A 74 4.71 5.57 4.55
CA ALA A 74 5.80 6.18 5.32
C ALA A 74 6.29 7.43 4.60
N ASN A 75 6.51 8.53 5.33
CA ASN A 75 7.10 9.76 4.78
C ASN A 75 6.34 10.29 3.55
N ASN A 76 5.01 10.23 3.56
CA ASN A 76 4.16 10.62 2.43
C ASN A 76 4.40 9.83 1.13
N VAL A 77 4.87 8.58 1.26
CA VAL A 77 5.08 7.62 0.18
C VAL A 77 4.20 6.39 0.44
N LEU A 78 3.60 5.86 -0.62
CA LEU A 78 2.82 4.63 -0.57
C LEU A 78 3.59 3.51 -1.28
N THR A 79 3.87 2.42 -0.56
CA THR A 79 4.31 1.16 -1.15
C THR A 79 3.15 0.17 -1.18
N VAL A 80 2.89 -0.41 -2.34
CA VAL A 80 1.81 -1.38 -2.57
C VAL A 80 2.41 -2.72 -2.99
N GLU A 81 2.09 -3.78 -2.25
CA GLU A 81 2.44 -5.15 -2.60
C GLU A 81 1.19 -6.01 -2.75
N ILE A 82 0.98 -6.55 -3.96
CA ILE A 82 -0.18 -7.38 -4.33
C ILE A 82 0.33 -8.52 -5.23
N ASP A 83 -0.01 -9.77 -4.90
CA ASP A 83 0.39 -10.97 -5.66
C ASP A 83 1.90 -11.06 -5.96
N GLY A 84 2.73 -10.65 -4.99
CA GLY A 84 4.19 -10.65 -5.12
C GLY A 84 4.76 -9.54 -6.01
N LYS A 85 3.91 -8.67 -6.57
CA LYS A 85 4.32 -7.44 -7.26
C LYS A 85 4.37 -6.29 -6.28
N CYS A 86 5.39 -5.46 -6.38
CA CYS A 86 5.66 -4.36 -5.45
C CYS A 86 5.82 -3.07 -6.27
N ILE A 87 5.18 -1.96 -5.87
CA ILE A 87 5.44 -0.63 -6.42
C ILE A 87 5.48 0.43 -5.31
N THR A 88 6.41 1.39 -5.43
CA THR A 88 6.49 2.55 -4.54
C THR A 88 6.03 3.80 -5.28
N ILE A 89 5.01 4.48 -4.76
CA ILE A 89 4.32 5.61 -5.41
C ILE A 89 4.54 6.88 -4.58
N LYS A 90 4.97 7.96 -5.25
CA LYS A 90 5.34 9.24 -4.64
C LYS A 90 4.51 10.39 -5.22
N ASN A 91 4.51 11.52 -4.52
CA ASN A 91 3.77 12.75 -4.85
C ASN A 91 2.25 12.55 -4.91
N PRO A 92 1.60 12.18 -3.78
CA PRO A 92 0.15 12.13 -3.76
C PRO A 92 -0.47 13.50 -3.99
N ILE A 93 -1.73 13.49 -4.42
CA ILE A 93 -2.60 14.67 -4.50
C ILE A 93 -3.75 14.54 -3.51
N LEU A 94 -4.45 15.62 -3.20
CA LEU A 94 -5.71 15.52 -2.46
C LEU A 94 -6.79 14.84 -3.32
N THR A 95 -7.66 14.01 -2.73
CA THR A 95 -8.80 13.42 -3.46
C THR A 95 -9.77 14.51 -3.93
N VAL A 96 -9.99 15.52 -3.07
CA VAL A 96 -10.70 16.76 -3.35
C VAL A 96 -10.02 17.90 -2.58
N ALA A 97 -10.08 19.12 -3.11
CA ALA A 97 -9.50 20.28 -2.43
C ALA A 97 -10.08 20.44 -1.01
N GLY A 98 -9.19 20.53 -0.01
CA GLY A 98 -9.56 20.62 1.41
C GLY A 98 -9.83 19.28 2.10
N SER A 99 -9.70 18.15 1.40
CA SER A 99 -9.79 16.81 2.01
C SER A 99 -8.57 16.50 2.88
N THR A 100 -8.75 15.60 3.85
CA THR A 100 -7.65 14.91 4.55
C THR A 100 -7.23 13.63 3.83
N GLU A 101 -8.01 13.18 2.86
CA GLU A 101 -7.72 12.00 2.06
C GLU A 101 -6.79 12.33 0.90
N VAL A 102 -5.88 11.40 0.62
CA VAL A 102 -4.88 11.55 -0.43
C VAL A 102 -4.99 10.44 -1.46
N LYS A 103 -4.59 10.77 -2.69
CA LYS A 103 -4.60 9.91 -3.86
C LYS A 103 -3.18 9.73 -4.36
N PHE A 104 -2.70 8.49 -4.35
CA PHE A 104 -1.45 8.08 -4.97
C PHE A 104 -1.75 7.52 -6.37
N LYS A 105 -1.14 8.07 -7.41
CA LYS A 105 -1.37 7.64 -8.79
C LYS A 105 -0.24 6.72 -9.27
N ASP A 106 -0.55 5.45 -9.47
CA ASP A 106 0.31 4.57 -10.26
C ASP A 106 0.09 4.85 -11.76
N SER A 107 0.69 5.94 -12.21
CA SER A 107 0.72 6.29 -13.64
C SER A 107 1.75 5.47 -14.42
N CYS A 108 2.47 4.54 -13.79
CA CYS A 108 3.65 3.90 -14.37
C CYS A 108 3.32 2.48 -14.82
N ARG A 109 2.77 1.65 -13.92
CA ARG A 109 2.53 0.22 -14.14
C ARG A 109 1.06 -0.10 -14.39
N ASP A 110 0.23 0.03 -13.36
CA ASP A 110 -1.13 -0.50 -13.37
C ASP A 110 -2.16 0.51 -13.91
N LYS A 111 -1.78 1.79 -14.04
CA LYS A 111 -2.65 2.88 -14.53
C LYS A 111 -3.92 3.02 -13.68
N ILE A 112 -3.75 2.98 -12.36
CA ILE A 112 -4.79 3.16 -11.36
C ILE A 112 -4.36 4.20 -10.31
N SER A 113 -5.31 4.66 -9.51
CA SER A 113 -5.04 5.41 -8.28
C SER A 113 -5.41 4.62 -7.04
N TYR A 114 -4.69 4.89 -5.95
CA TYR A 114 -4.96 4.41 -4.60
C TYR A 114 -5.35 5.60 -3.74
N ASP A 115 -6.61 5.64 -3.33
CA ASP A 115 -7.24 6.73 -2.62
C ASP A 115 -7.32 6.31 -1.15
N VAL A 116 -6.43 6.85 -0.34
CA VAL A 116 -6.22 6.50 1.07
C VAL A 116 -7.20 7.30 1.92
N SER A 117 -8.17 6.61 2.51
CA SER A 117 -9.20 7.21 3.36
C SER A 117 -8.91 6.96 4.84
N GLU A 118 -9.01 8.02 5.64
CA GLU A 118 -8.80 8.01 7.09
C GLU A 118 -10.13 8.14 7.83
N ASN A 119 -10.28 7.39 8.93
CA ASN A 119 -11.35 7.60 9.90
C ASN A 119 -10.76 7.69 11.30
N LYS A 120 -10.86 8.88 11.93
CA LYS A 120 -10.44 9.15 13.31
C LYS A 120 -8.98 8.77 13.63
N GLY A 121 -8.02 9.14 12.77
CA GLY A 121 -6.61 8.84 13.05
C GLY A 121 -6.18 7.43 12.65
N SER A 122 -7.00 6.69 11.91
CA SER A 122 -6.68 5.33 11.47
C SER A 122 -7.07 5.12 10.02
N LEU A 123 -6.34 4.26 9.33
CA LEU A 123 -6.68 3.86 7.98
C LEU A 123 -8.07 3.22 7.99
N ASN A 124 -8.98 3.75 7.18
CA ASN A 124 -10.30 3.16 7.03
C ASN A 124 -10.31 2.17 5.86
N GLU A 125 -9.81 2.61 4.71
CA GLU A 125 -9.80 1.86 3.46
C GLU A 125 -8.84 2.47 2.45
N VAL A 126 -8.50 1.69 1.43
CA VAL A 126 -7.85 2.18 0.21
C VAL A 126 -8.78 1.86 -0.96
N ASN A 127 -9.41 2.89 -1.51
CA ASN A 127 -10.18 2.75 -2.75
C ASN A 127 -9.23 2.73 -3.94
N ILE A 128 -9.57 1.96 -4.97
CA ILE A 128 -8.87 2.01 -6.25
C ILE A 128 -9.78 2.54 -7.33
N SER A 129 -9.22 3.34 -8.23
CA SER A 129 -9.91 3.88 -9.40
C SER A 129 -9.00 3.83 -10.63
N ASP A 130 -9.56 3.87 -11.83
CA ASP A 130 -8.75 4.19 -13.00
C ASP A 130 -8.23 5.65 -12.93
N LEU A 131 -7.29 6.03 -13.78
CA LEU A 131 -6.74 7.40 -13.78
C LEU A 131 -7.77 8.48 -14.20
N ASN A 132 -8.94 8.09 -14.70
CA ASN A 132 -10.04 9.00 -15.02
C ASN A 132 -11.05 9.13 -13.86
N GLY A 133 -10.84 8.41 -12.76
CA GLY A 133 -11.70 8.44 -11.57
C GLY A 133 -12.86 7.45 -11.59
N LYS A 134 -12.91 6.49 -12.53
CA LYS A 134 -13.86 5.38 -12.43
C LYS A 134 -13.44 4.51 -11.25
N TRP A 135 -14.31 4.36 -10.25
CA TRP A 135 -14.08 3.45 -9.14
C TRP A 135 -13.97 2.00 -9.62
N LEU A 136 -12.96 1.29 -9.10
CA LEU A 136 -12.62 -0.09 -9.46
C LEU A 136 -12.71 -1.03 -8.27
N GLY A 137 -12.64 -0.53 -7.04
CA GLY A 137 -12.83 -1.37 -5.88
C GLY A 137 -12.32 -0.77 -4.58
N GLN A 138 -12.37 -1.58 -3.53
CA GLN A 138 -11.99 -1.17 -2.18
C GLN A 138 -11.25 -2.27 -1.42
N PHE A 139 -10.06 -1.92 -0.93
CA PHE A 139 -9.32 -2.69 0.07
C PHE A 139 -9.62 -2.17 1.47
N ASN A 140 -9.95 -3.06 2.40
CA ASN A 140 -10.12 -2.74 3.82
C ASN A 140 -9.79 -3.97 4.70
N ASP A 141 -9.95 -3.84 6.02
CA ASP A 141 -9.63 -4.88 7.01
C ASP A 141 -10.88 -5.53 7.66
N ARG A 142 -12.07 -5.37 7.08
CA ARG A 142 -13.36 -5.70 7.75
C ARG A 142 -14.23 -6.70 7.01
#